data_AF-A0A661EIQ0-F1
#
_entry.id   AF-A0A661EIQ0-F1
#
_cell.length_a   1.000
_cell.length_b   1.000
_cell.length_c   1.000
_cell.angle_alpha   90.00
_cell.angle_beta   90.00
_cell.angle_gamma   90.00
#
_symmetry.space_group_name_H-M   'P 1'
#
loop_
_entity.id
_entity.type
_entity.pdbx_description
1 polymer ?
#
loop_
_entity_poly.entity_id
_entity_poly.type
_entity_poly.pdbx_seq_one_letter_code
_entity_poly.pdbx_strand_id
1 'polypeptide(L)'
;DPMVTPAHIAPLWYFAPFYAILRAVPDKLMGVMAMGGAIGVMFLLPWLDRSKVRSIRYRGPLTKIAVTLFVIAFLVLGALGTMPAGDVETLIARICSVIYFGFFLLMPIYTSIENTLPEPDRVTTK
;
A
#
# COMPACT_ATOMS: atom_id res chain seq x y z
N ASP A 1 -15.88 21.69 20.37
CA ASP A 1 -15.38 23.01 20.76
C ASP A 1 -14.18 23.35 19.87
N PRO A 2 -14.22 24.41 19.05
CA PRO A 2 -13.11 24.79 18.15
C PRO A 2 -11.79 25.11 18.86
N MET A 3 -11.82 25.44 20.16
CA MET A 3 -10.63 25.79 20.94
C MET A 3 -10.06 24.60 21.72
N VAL A 4 -10.70 23.42 21.65
CA VAL A 4 -10.31 22.23 22.43
C VAL A 4 -10.20 21.01 21.52
N THR A 5 -8.96 20.54 21.40
CA THR A 5 -8.56 19.31 20.72
C THR A 5 -8.75 18.13 21.70
N PRO A 6 -9.62 17.14 21.41
CA PRO A 6 -9.74 15.96 22.26
C PRO A 6 -8.40 15.24 22.50
N ALA A 7 -8.25 14.57 23.64
CA ALA A 7 -7.02 13.85 23.98
C ALA A 7 -6.72 12.68 23.02
N HIS A 8 -7.76 12.05 22.47
CA HIS A 8 -7.65 11.00 21.47
C HIS A 8 -8.33 11.42 20.17
N ILE A 9 -7.55 11.99 19.26
CA ILE A 9 -8.02 12.31 17.90
C ILE A 9 -7.46 11.28 16.94
N ALA A 10 -8.38 10.52 16.36
CA ALA A 10 -8.09 9.57 15.30
C ALA A 10 -8.90 9.94 14.05
N PRO A 11 -8.36 9.69 12.85
CA PRO A 11 -9.13 9.79 11.63
C PRO A 11 -10.17 8.66 11.54
N LEU A 12 -11.07 8.76 10.58
CA LEU A 12 -11.92 7.64 10.17
C LEU A 12 -11.05 6.46 9.69
N TRP A 13 -11.49 5.24 9.97
CA TRP A 13 -10.70 4.01 9.75
C TRP A 13 -10.20 3.86 8.31
N TYR A 14 -10.98 4.30 7.32
CA TYR A 14 -10.61 4.24 5.90
C TYR A 14 -9.58 5.30 5.48
N PHE A 15 -9.40 6.36 6.27
CA PHE A 15 -8.32 7.35 6.11
C PHE A 15 -7.07 7.01 6.92
N ALA A 16 -7.17 6.09 7.89
CA ALA A 16 -6.09 5.77 8.81
C ALA A 16 -4.78 5.31 8.13
N PRO A 17 -4.78 4.47 7.07
CA PRO A 17 -3.53 4.06 6.42
C PRO A 17 -2.75 5.24 5.82
N PHE A 18 -3.46 6.17 5.17
CA PHE A 18 -2.86 7.35 4.56
C PHE A 18 -2.37 8.36 5.61
N TYR A 19 -3.14 8.51 6.69
CA TYR A 19 -2.73 9.32 7.85
C TYR A 19 -1.49 8.75 8.54
N ALA A 20 -1.35 7.42 8.63
CA ALA A 20 -0.14 6.78 9.15
C ALA A 20 1.10 7.09 8.30
N ILE A 21 0.97 7.07 6.97
CA ILE A 21 2.04 7.47 6.04
C ILE A 21 2.42 8.95 6.23
N LEU A 22 1.42 9.84 6.32
CA LEU A 22 1.62 11.29 6.54
C LEU A 22 2.51 11.56 7.75
N ARG A 23 2.16 10.99 8.91
CA ARG A 23 2.84 11.25 10.18
C ARG A 23 4.14 10.44 10.37
N ALA A 24 4.36 9.41 9.56
CA ALA A 24 5.61 8.63 9.60
C ALA A 24 6.81 9.43 9.07
N VAL A 25 6.57 10.41 8.20
CA VAL A 25 7.59 11.26 7.60
C VAL A 25 7.88 12.46 8.53
N PRO A 26 9.14 12.66 8.98
CA PRO A 26 9.49 13.74 9.90
C PRO A 26 9.65 15.11 9.21
N ASP A 27 8.86 15.38 8.18
CA ASP A 27 8.82 16.66 7.46
C ASP A 27 7.40 16.95 6.98
N LYS A 28 6.96 18.20 7.13
CA LYS A 28 5.58 18.60 6.84
C LYS A 28 5.22 18.46 5.36
N LEU A 29 6.10 18.93 4.47
CA LEU A 29 5.84 18.93 3.03
C LEU A 29 5.96 17.51 2.47
N MET A 30 7.01 16.80 2.83
CA MET A 30 7.26 15.42 2.39
C MET A 30 6.18 14.46 2.89
N GLY A 31 5.65 14.66 4.10
CA GLY A 31 4.52 13.87 4.60
C GLY A 31 3.26 14.06 3.76
N VAL A 32 2.91 15.30 3.40
CA VAL A 32 1.75 15.59 2.54
C VAL A 32 1.96 14.99 1.15
N MET A 33 3.16 15.11 0.58
CA MET A 33 3.50 14.50 -0.71
C MET A 33 3.45 12.97 -0.65
N ALA A 34 3.90 12.35 0.44
CA ALA A 34 3.80 10.90 0.63
C ALA A 34 2.34 10.44 0.75
N MET A 35 1.51 11.14 1.53
CA MET A 35 0.09 10.83 1.65
C MET A 35 -0.64 10.95 0.30
N GLY A 36 -0.44 12.07 -0.40
CA GLY A 36 -1.02 12.30 -1.72
C GLY A 36 -0.48 11.31 -2.76
N GLY A 37 0.81 11.01 -2.72
CA GLY A 37 1.48 10.04 -3.56
C GLY A 37 0.99 8.61 -3.35
N ALA A 38 0.63 8.23 -2.12
CA ALA A 38 0.08 6.92 -1.82
C ALA A 38 -1.26 6.69 -2.53
N ILE A 39 -2.11 7.72 -2.61
CA ILE A 39 -3.35 7.66 -3.40
C ILE A 39 -3.04 7.77 -4.90
N GLY A 40 -2.17 8.71 -5.27
CA GLY A 40 -1.79 9.01 -6.65
C GLY A 40 -1.19 7.81 -7.39
N VAL A 41 -0.33 7.03 -6.74
CA VAL A 41 0.36 5.89 -7.35
C VAL A 41 -0.60 4.78 -7.77
N MET A 42 -1.77 4.67 -7.12
CA MET A 42 -2.79 3.69 -7.52
C MET A 42 -3.31 3.95 -8.94
N PHE A 43 -3.35 5.21 -9.37
CA PHE A 43 -3.75 5.54 -10.74
C PHE A 43 -2.70 5.13 -11.77
N LEU A 44 -1.44 4.92 -11.37
CA LEU A 44 -0.37 4.48 -12.26
C LEU A 44 -0.37 2.96 -12.52
N LEU A 45 -1.24 2.20 -11.84
CA LEU A 45 -1.31 0.73 -11.97
C LEU A 45 -1.34 0.21 -13.42
N PRO A 46 -2.14 0.77 -14.34
CA PRO A 46 -2.18 0.28 -15.72
C PRO A 46 -0.83 0.34 -16.47
N TRP A 47 0.09 1.20 -16.03
CA TRP A 47 1.42 1.38 -16.63
C TRP A 47 2.54 0.67 -15.86
N LEU A 48 2.30 0.37 -14.58
CA LEU A 48 3.27 -0.29 -13.70
C LEU A 48 3.24 -1.81 -13.85
N ASP A 49 2.06 -2.40 -14.06
CA ASP A 49 1.94 -3.85 -14.26
C ASP A 49 2.40 -4.24 -15.67
N ARG A 50 3.46 -5.04 -15.75
CA ARG A 50 4.05 -5.55 -17.00
C ARG A 50 3.81 -7.05 -17.19
N SER A 51 2.91 -7.64 -16.40
CA SER A 51 2.57 -9.06 -16.53
C SER A 51 1.89 -9.37 -17.86
N LYS A 52 2.21 -10.53 -18.44
CA LYS A 52 1.58 -11.05 -19.67
C LYS A 52 0.14 -11.53 -19.44
N VAL A 53 -0.21 -11.85 -18.18
CA VAL A 53 -1.51 -12.40 -17.81
C VAL A 53 -2.25 -11.45 -16.89
N ARG A 54 -3.56 -11.34 -17.06
CA ARG A 54 -4.37 -10.37 -16.30
C ARG A 54 -4.76 -10.95 -14.95
N SER A 55 -5.20 -12.19 -14.90
CA SER A 55 -5.73 -12.81 -13.69
C SER A 55 -4.62 -13.31 -12.76
N ILE A 56 -4.69 -12.93 -11.48
CA ILE A 56 -3.76 -13.37 -10.42
C ILE A 56 -3.71 -14.89 -10.25
N ARG A 57 -4.76 -15.61 -10.69
CA ARG A 57 -4.81 -17.08 -10.64
C ARG A 57 -3.66 -17.72 -11.44
N TYR A 58 -3.31 -17.11 -12.57
CA TYR A 58 -2.28 -17.62 -13.50
C TYR A 58 -0.92 -16.92 -13.32
N ARG A 59 -0.82 -15.99 -12.37
CA ARG A 59 0.45 -15.34 -11.99
C ARG A 59 1.28 -16.24 -11.09
N GLY A 60 2.59 -16.02 -11.13
CA GLY A 60 3.56 -16.75 -10.34
C GLY A 60 3.53 -16.40 -8.83
N PRO A 61 4.51 -16.89 -8.07
CA PRO A 61 4.59 -16.67 -6.63
C PRO A 61 5.03 -15.24 -6.25
N LEU A 62 5.85 -14.56 -7.06
CA LEU A 62 6.37 -13.22 -6.75
C LEU A 62 5.25 -12.20 -6.64
N THR A 63 4.32 -12.17 -7.60
CA THR A 63 3.16 -11.27 -7.53
C THR A 63 2.29 -11.58 -6.31
N LYS A 64 2.08 -12.86 -5.98
CA LYS A 64 1.28 -13.26 -4.82
C LYS A 64 1.93 -12.83 -3.50
N ILE A 65 3.25 -12.99 -3.37
CA ILE A 65 4.02 -12.52 -2.21
C ILE A 65 3.95 -11.00 -2.11
N ALA A 66 4.17 -10.28 -3.21
CA ALA A 66 4.12 -8.82 -3.24
C ALA A 66 2.74 -8.28 -2.81
N VAL A 67 1.65 -8.84 -3.34
CA VAL A 67 0.27 -8.48 -2.93
C VAL A 67 0.03 -8.82 -1.47
N THR A 68 0.50 -9.97 -0.99
CA THR A 68 0.34 -10.37 0.42
C THR A 68 1.05 -9.41 1.36
N LEU A 69 2.31 -9.06 1.07
CA LEU A 69 3.07 -8.07 1.84
C LEU A 69 2.42 -6.69 1.81
N PHE A 70 1.91 -6.28 0.65
CA PHE A 70 1.18 -5.03 0.50
C PHE A 70 -0.08 -4.99 1.38
N VAL A 71 -0.90 -6.04 1.35
CA VAL A 71 -2.12 -6.13 2.17
C VAL A 71 -1.78 -6.09 3.66
N ILE A 72 -0.78 -6.86 4.10
CA ILE A 72 -0.33 -6.83 5.50
C ILE A 72 0.14 -5.43 5.88
N ALA A 73 1.00 -4.80 5.08
CA ALA A 73 1.49 -3.44 5.34
C ALA A 73 0.35 -2.41 5.40
N PHE A 74 -0.64 -2.51 4.50
CA PHE A 74 -1.78 -1.61 4.48
C PHE A 74 -2.67 -1.76 5.72
N LEU A 75 -2.92 -2.99 6.18
CA LEU A 75 -3.68 -3.25 7.41
C LEU A 75 -2.94 -2.76 8.65
N VAL A 76 -1.62 -2.98 8.71
CA VAL A 76 -0.78 -2.47 9.81
C VAL A 76 -0.78 -0.94 9.83
N LEU A 77 -0.64 -0.27 8.68
CA LEU A 77 -0.77 1.18 8.58
C LEU A 77 -2.16 1.67 9.03
N GLY A 78 -3.22 0.96 8.66
CA GLY A 78 -4.58 1.27 9.10
C GLY A 78 -4.74 1.18 10.62
N ALA A 79 -4.21 0.13 11.24
CA ALA A 79 -4.21 -0.01 12.70
C ALA A 79 -3.41 1.12 13.36
N LEU A 80 -2.16 1.33 12.92
CA LEU A 80 -1.29 2.36 13.49
C LEU A 80 -1.89 3.75 13.34
N GLY A 81 -2.53 4.08 12.22
CA GLY A 81 -3.15 5.39 11.98
C GLY A 81 -4.22 5.79 13.00
N THR A 82 -4.80 4.82 13.73
CA THR A 82 -5.80 5.07 14.79
C THR A 82 -5.20 5.14 16.19
N MET A 83 -3.94 4.77 16.34
CA MET A 83 -3.22 4.72 17.62
C MET A 83 -2.31 5.95 17.79
N PRO A 84 -1.95 6.33 19.03
CA PRO A 84 -0.93 7.33 19.29
C PRO A 84 0.40 6.97 18.60
N ALA A 85 1.12 7.98 18.11
CA ALA A 85 2.43 7.78 17.50
C ALA A 85 3.51 7.80 18.58
N GLY A 86 4.05 6.63 18.94
CA GLY A 86 5.31 6.49 19.66
C GLY A 86 6.47 6.16 18.73
N ASP A 87 7.67 5.94 19.29
CA ASP A 87 8.88 5.68 18.51
C ASP A 87 8.81 4.35 17.74
N VAL A 88 8.28 3.31 18.38
CA VAL A 88 8.15 1.97 17.79
C VAL A 88 7.09 1.97 16.71
N GLU A 89 5.92 2.58 16.97
CA GLU A 89 4.82 2.71 16.01
C GLU A 89 5.26 3.51 14.79
N THR A 90 6.04 4.58 15.00
CA THR A 90 6.59 5.41 13.92
C THR A 90 7.58 4.61 13.08
N LEU A 91 8.47 3.82 13.71
CA LEU A 91 9.39 2.94 12.99
C LEU A 91 8.66 1.91 12.14
N ILE A 92 7.64 1.24 12.71
CA ILE A 92 6.83 0.25 11.98
C ILE A 92 6.08 0.93 10.83
N ALA A 93 5.47 2.10 11.06
CA ALA A 93 4.78 2.85 10.01
C ALA A 93 5.73 3.24 8.87
N ARG A 94 6.98 3.61 9.16
CA ARG A 94 8.00 3.88 8.13
C ARG A 94 8.32 2.63 7.31
N ILE A 95 8.56 1.49 7.95
CA ILE A 95 8.83 0.22 7.27
C ILE A 95 7.63 -0.17 6.38
N CYS A 96 6.41 -0.12 6.91
CA CYS A 96 5.21 -0.42 6.15
C CYS A 96 4.96 0.56 5.01
N SER A 97 5.31 1.85 5.17
CA SER A 97 5.25 2.84 4.09
C SER A 97 6.22 2.51 2.96
N VAL A 98 7.45 2.07 3.30
CA VAL A 98 8.42 1.60 2.30
C VAL A 98 7.91 0.36 1.58
N ILE A 99 7.30 -0.60 2.28
CA ILE A 99 6.67 -1.78 1.66
C ILE A 99 5.51 -1.37 0.75
N TYR A 100 4.67 -0.42 1.20
CA TYR A 100 3.54 0.10 0.43
C TYR A 100 4.00 0.71 -0.91
N PHE A 101 4.98 1.62 -0.89
CA PHE A 101 5.50 2.22 -2.11
C PHE A 101 6.33 1.23 -2.94
N GLY A 102 7.09 0.36 -2.26
CA GLY A 102 7.87 -0.70 -2.89
C GLY A 102 7.02 -1.64 -3.74
N PHE A 103 5.80 -1.97 -3.29
CA PHE A 103 4.84 -2.75 -4.08
C PHE A 103 4.60 -2.13 -5.45
N PHE A 104 4.32 -0.82 -5.53
CA PHE A 104 4.07 -0.14 -6.81
C PHE A 104 5.34 0.10 -7.61
N LEU A 105 6.41 0.61 -6.98
CA LEU A 105 7.64 0.99 -7.67
C LEU A 105 8.41 -0.19 -8.23
N LEU A 106 8.37 -1.35 -7.53
CA LEU A 106 9.02 -2.58 -7.99
C LEU A 106 8.13 -3.40 -8.92
N MET A 107 6.86 -3.04 -9.08
CA MET A 107 5.89 -3.74 -9.93
C MET A 107 6.39 -4.00 -11.36
N PRO A 108 6.98 -3.03 -12.08
CA PRO A 108 7.49 -3.28 -13.43
C PRO A 108 8.59 -4.35 -13.47
N ILE A 109 9.33 -4.53 -12.37
CA ILE A 109 10.44 -5.48 -12.27
C ILE A 109 9.88 -6.87 -11.95
N TYR A 110 9.18 -7.04 -10.83
CA TYR A 110 8.78 -8.39 -10.42
C TYR A 110 7.69 -8.99 -11.30
N THR A 111 6.84 -8.17 -11.94
CA THR A 111 5.80 -8.68 -12.86
C THR A 111 6.34 -9.05 -14.24
N SER A 112 7.48 -8.49 -14.66
CA SER A 112 8.08 -8.76 -15.98
C SER A 112 8.96 -10.01 -15.99
N ILE A 113 9.63 -10.31 -14.87
CA ILE A 113 10.50 -11.49 -14.72
C ILE A 113 9.75 -12.76 -14.30
N GLU A 114 8.51 -12.63 -13.88
CA GLU A 114 7.74 -13.73 -13.32
C GLU A 114 7.25 -14.72 -14.40
N ASN A 115 7.36 -16.01 -14.12
CA ASN A 115 6.79 -17.06 -14.96
C ASN A 115 5.27 -17.16 -14.75
N THR A 116 4.51 -17.06 -15.84
CA THR A 116 3.04 -17.08 -15.85
C THR A 116 2.50 -18.34 -16.51
N LEU A 117 1.38 -18.85 -16.01
CA LEU A 117 0.61 -19.92 -16.65
C LEU A 117 -0.29 -19.35 -17.76
N PRO A 118 -0.62 -20.12 -18.81
CA PRO A 118 -1.55 -19.66 -19.84
C PRO A 118 -2.96 -19.47 -19.28
N GLU A 119 -3.62 -18.39 -19.68
CA GLU A 119 -5.04 -18.16 -19.40
C GLU A 119 -5.91 -19.02 -20.35
N PRO A 120 -7.11 -19.47 -19.94
CA PRO A 120 -7.98 -20.27 -20.80
C PRO A 120 -8.53 -19.44 -21.96
N ASP A 121 -8.64 -20.05 -23.15
CA ASP A 121 -9.13 -19.39 -24.37
C ASP A 121 -10.58 -18.89 -24.28
N ARG A 122 -11.37 -19.48 -23.39
CA ARG A 122 -12.77 -19.10 -23.12
C ARG A 122 -13.11 -19.24 -21.65
N VAL A 123 -14.02 -18.40 -21.18
CA VAL A 123 -14.57 -18.51 -19.82
C VAL A 123 -15.34 -19.82 -19.72
N THR A 124 -14.84 -20.75 -18.91
CA THR A 124 -15.57 -21.95 -18.52
C THR A 124 -16.16 -21.73 -17.14
N THR A 125 -17.49 -21.74 -17.03
CA THR A 125 -18.17 -21.82 -15.73
C THR A 125 -17.86 -23.19 -15.13
N LYS A 126 -17.26 -23.21 -13.95
CA LYS A 126 -17.18 -24.41 -13.12
C LYS A 126 -18.48 -24.59 -12.37
#